data_AF-A0A914GAB0-F1
#
_entry.id   AF-A0A914GAB0-F1
#
_cell.length_a   1.000
_cell.length_b   1.000
_cell.length_c   1.000
_cell.angle_alpha   90.00
_cell.angle_beta   90.00
_cell.angle_gamma   90.00
#
_symmetry.space_group_name_H-M   'P 1'
#
loop_
_entity.id
_entity.type
_entity.pdbx_description
1 polymer ?
#
loop_
_entity_poly.entity_id
_entity_poly.type
_entity_poly.pdbx_seq_one_letter_code
_entity_poly.pdbx_strand_id
1 'polypeptide(L)'
;MPVKMTENSDQLPKFMDGKILDVTFVENPKIRTYLQNKVKSLLQPFSSKLLKNGFHGSLLVTMDKQNISLLSSRSYMVSWKADGMRYLILINGEDEIYAFDRENNVFKLPLKFPKKDNLYKHVSDTLVDVEIIMEALPNGRGFHPRMLIFDIIIFEVCSYFDSQANSDI
;
A
#
# COMPACT_ATOMS: atom_id res chain seq x y z
N MET A 1 19.97 21.87 -32.42
CA MET A 1 18.96 21.09 -31.66
C MET A 1 18.96 21.64 -30.24
N PRO A 2 17.86 22.20 -29.71
CA PRO A 2 17.86 22.65 -28.34
C PRO A 2 17.64 21.44 -27.41
N VAL A 3 18.58 21.30 -26.47
CA VAL A 3 18.55 20.36 -25.35
C VAL A 3 17.30 20.67 -24.52
N LYS A 4 16.44 19.68 -24.29
CA LYS A 4 15.34 19.82 -23.33
C LYS A 4 15.94 19.92 -21.93
N MET A 5 15.75 21.08 -21.32
CA MET A 5 16.04 21.35 -19.92
C MET A 5 15.29 20.33 -19.05
N THR A 6 16.02 19.73 -18.11
CA THR A 6 15.52 18.86 -17.04
C THR A 6 14.55 19.63 -16.14
N GLU A 7 13.29 19.20 -16.07
CA GLU A 7 12.32 19.70 -15.09
C GLU A 7 12.54 19.04 -13.72
N ASN A 8 12.92 19.87 -12.73
CA ASN A 8 12.80 19.74 -11.26
C ASN A 8 13.03 18.36 -10.59
N SER A 9 14.24 18.16 -10.04
CA SER A 9 14.59 17.00 -9.19
C SER A 9 14.53 17.25 -7.67
N ASP A 10 14.06 18.40 -7.19
CA ASP A 10 14.23 18.80 -5.77
C ASP A 10 12.94 18.84 -4.93
N GLN A 11 11.81 18.35 -5.44
CA GLN A 11 10.57 18.32 -4.65
C GLN A 11 10.35 16.95 -4.01
N LEU A 12 10.20 16.93 -2.67
CA LEU A 12 9.85 15.72 -1.93
C LEU A 12 8.56 15.10 -2.48
N PRO A 13 8.45 13.75 -2.52
CA PRO A 13 7.22 13.07 -2.90
C PRO A 13 6.05 13.56 -2.05
N LYS A 14 4.89 13.76 -2.69
CA LYS A 14 3.68 14.23 -2.03
C LYS A 14 2.60 13.17 -2.07
N PHE A 15 2.05 12.87 -0.89
CA PHE A 15 0.89 11.99 -0.81
C PHE A 15 -0.33 12.67 -1.40
N MET A 16 -1.03 11.99 -2.31
CA MET A 16 -2.22 12.51 -2.98
C MET A 16 -2.02 13.93 -3.58
N ASP A 17 -0.91 14.16 -4.28
CA ASP A 17 -0.48 15.48 -4.80
C ASP A 17 -0.34 16.59 -3.74
N GLY A 18 -0.29 16.23 -2.46
CA GLY A 18 -0.26 17.17 -1.33
C GLY A 18 -1.64 17.67 -0.90
N LYS A 19 -2.74 17.04 -1.39
CA LYS A 19 -4.12 17.42 -1.03
C LYS A 19 -4.51 16.98 0.39
N ILE A 20 -3.73 16.09 1.02
CA ILE A 20 -3.96 15.60 2.39
C ILE A 20 -2.78 16.04 3.25
N LEU A 21 -3.02 17.02 4.12
CA LEU A 21 -1.96 17.71 4.87
C LEU A 21 -1.39 16.90 6.03
N ASP A 22 -2.19 16.04 6.65
CA ASP A 22 -1.78 15.29 7.85
C ASP A 22 -0.95 14.04 7.52
N VAL A 23 -0.67 13.79 6.24
CA VAL A 23 0.16 12.68 5.78
C VAL A 23 1.55 13.20 5.44
N THR A 24 2.57 12.61 6.07
CA THR A 24 3.95 13.09 5.97
C THR A 24 4.82 12.12 5.21
N PHE A 25 5.68 12.62 4.31
CA PHE A 25 6.70 11.80 3.67
C PHE A 25 7.76 11.41 4.71
N VAL A 26 8.18 10.15 4.72
CA VAL A 26 9.24 9.67 5.60
C VAL A 26 10.59 10.09 5.02
N GLU A 27 11.10 11.25 5.42
CA GLU A 27 12.34 11.83 4.88
C GLU A 27 13.61 11.04 5.23
N ASN A 28 13.62 10.35 6.38
CA ASN A 28 14.78 9.60 6.81
C ASN A 28 14.99 8.34 5.93
N PRO A 29 16.09 8.26 5.15
CA PRO A 29 16.31 7.15 4.24
C PRO A 29 16.49 5.81 4.96
N LYS A 30 17.06 5.79 6.18
CA LYS A 30 17.23 4.55 6.95
C LYS A 30 15.88 3.97 7.36
N ILE A 31 14.95 4.82 7.80
CA ILE A 31 13.60 4.41 8.17
C ILE A 31 12.85 3.90 6.94
N ARG A 32 12.94 4.61 5.80
CA ARG A 32 12.34 4.13 4.54
C ARG A 32 12.86 2.74 4.16
N THR A 33 14.19 2.57 4.14
CA THR A 33 14.79 1.28 3.78
C THR A 33 14.36 0.17 4.75
N TYR A 34 14.30 0.45 6.05
CA TYR A 34 13.79 -0.51 7.04
C TYR A 34 12.35 -0.93 6.75
N LEU A 35 11.45 0.03 6.52
CA LEU A 35 10.03 -0.22 6.24
C LEU A 35 9.84 -0.97 4.93
N GLN A 36 10.57 -0.59 3.88
CA GLN A 36 10.57 -1.29 2.59
C GLN A 36 11.05 -2.74 2.73
N ASN A 37 12.11 -2.97 3.50
CA ASN A 37 12.62 -4.31 3.78
C ASN A 37 11.65 -5.13 4.63
N LYS A 38 10.92 -4.50 5.56
CA LYS A 38 9.87 -5.17 6.34
C LYS A 38 8.72 -5.64 5.45
N VAL A 39 8.20 -4.79 4.56
CA VAL A 39 7.19 -5.21 3.58
C VAL A 39 7.71 -6.34 2.70
N LYS A 40 8.98 -6.25 2.31
CA LYS A 40 9.66 -7.29 1.52
C LYS A 40 9.74 -8.63 2.26
N SER A 41 10.13 -8.64 3.54
CA SER A 41 10.22 -9.87 4.34
C SER A 41 8.85 -10.48 4.61
N LEU A 42 7.84 -9.64 4.86
CA LEU A 42 6.45 -10.04 5.01
C LEU A 42 5.92 -10.79 3.77
N LEU A 43 6.29 -10.35 2.56
CA LEU A 43 5.83 -10.94 1.30
C LEU A 43 6.69 -12.12 0.79
N GLN A 44 7.89 -12.29 1.34
CA GLN A 44 8.86 -13.30 0.90
C GLN A 44 8.28 -14.74 0.90
N PRO A 45 7.48 -15.18 1.89
CA PRO A 45 6.91 -16.54 1.90
C PRO A 45 5.96 -16.81 0.73
N PHE A 46 5.31 -15.78 0.21
CA PHE A 46 4.25 -15.91 -0.80
C PHE A 46 4.77 -15.72 -2.23
N SER A 47 5.85 -14.95 -2.43
CA SER A 47 6.38 -14.72 -3.77
C SER A 47 7.83 -14.24 -3.78
N SER A 48 8.74 -15.13 -4.20
CA SER A 48 10.13 -14.79 -4.48
C SER A 48 10.30 -13.87 -5.70
N LYS A 49 9.29 -13.80 -6.59
CA LYS A 49 9.32 -13.05 -7.85
C LYS A 49 8.91 -11.59 -7.68
N LEU A 50 8.05 -11.27 -6.71
CA LEU A 50 7.64 -9.89 -6.42
C LEU A 50 8.83 -9.03 -5.95
N LEU A 51 9.83 -9.65 -5.32
CA LEU A 51 10.99 -9.02 -4.67
C LEU A 51 11.98 -8.28 -5.61
N LYS A 52 11.76 -8.30 -6.93
CA LYS A 52 12.68 -7.74 -7.94
C LYS A 52 12.33 -6.32 -8.39
N ASN A 53 11.08 -5.88 -8.28
CA ASN A 53 10.62 -4.56 -8.74
C ASN A 53 9.91 -3.84 -7.60
N GLY A 54 10.27 -2.58 -7.34
CA GLY A 54 10.05 -1.91 -6.04
C GLY A 54 8.63 -1.87 -5.47
N PHE A 55 7.58 -1.98 -6.29
CA PHE A 55 6.19 -2.08 -5.83
C PHE A 55 5.70 -3.53 -5.85
N HIS A 56 5.34 -4.04 -4.67
CA HIS A 56 5.03 -5.45 -4.47
C HIS A 56 3.53 -5.81 -4.59
N GLY A 57 2.67 -4.87 -4.99
CA GLY A 57 1.24 -5.14 -5.21
C GLY A 57 0.96 -5.80 -6.56
N SER A 58 -0.12 -6.57 -6.67
CA SER A 58 -0.56 -7.23 -7.90
C SER A 58 -0.81 -6.23 -9.03
N LEU A 59 -0.08 -6.31 -10.14
CA LEU A 59 -0.31 -5.42 -11.28
C LEU A 59 -1.56 -5.84 -12.07
N LEU A 60 -2.41 -4.88 -12.42
CA LEU A 60 -3.57 -5.13 -13.27
C LEU A 60 -3.13 -5.41 -14.71
N VAL A 61 -3.89 -6.26 -15.41
CA VAL A 61 -3.74 -6.48 -16.85
C VAL A 61 -4.95 -5.91 -17.60
N THR A 62 -4.70 -5.35 -18.78
CA THR A 62 -5.78 -4.83 -19.64
C THR A 62 -6.64 -5.99 -20.15
N MET A 63 -7.97 -5.83 -20.06
CA MET A 63 -8.89 -6.81 -20.63
C MET A 63 -8.89 -6.73 -22.16
N ASP A 64 -8.83 -7.88 -22.82
CA ASP A 64 -8.86 -8.01 -24.27
C ASP A 64 -9.76 -9.18 -24.71
N LYS A 65 -9.90 -9.36 -26.03
CA LYS A 65 -10.74 -10.43 -26.60
C LYS A 65 -10.23 -11.84 -26.26
N GLN A 66 -8.97 -12.00 -25.88
CA GLN A 66 -8.39 -13.29 -25.54
C GLN A 66 -8.69 -13.62 -24.07
N ASN A 67 -8.39 -12.69 -23.16
CA ASN A 67 -8.52 -12.92 -21.72
C ASN A 67 -9.95 -12.80 -21.19
N ILE A 68 -10.88 -12.17 -21.92
CA ILE A 68 -12.31 -12.12 -21.53
C ILE A 68 -12.92 -13.53 -21.42
N SER A 69 -12.40 -14.50 -22.18
CA SER A 69 -12.82 -15.90 -22.08
C SER A 69 -12.53 -16.54 -20.71
N LEU A 70 -11.62 -15.95 -19.92
CA LEU A 70 -11.37 -16.41 -18.56
C LEU A 70 -12.58 -16.19 -17.65
N LEU A 71 -13.39 -15.15 -17.91
CA LEU A 71 -14.57 -14.84 -17.11
C LEU A 71 -15.63 -15.94 -17.14
N SER A 72 -15.67 -16.76 -18.21
CA SER A 72 -16.59 -17.90 -18.30
C SER A 72 -16.01 -19.21 -17.75
N SER A 73 -14.68 -19.29 -17.60
CA SER A 73 -13.99 -20.51 -17.17
C SER A 73 -13.54 -20.50 -15.70
N ARG A 74 -13.55 -19.34 -15.04
CA ARG A 74 -13.19 -19.20 -13.62
C ARG A 74 -14.16 -18.28 -12.89
N SER A 75 -14.24 -18.43 -11.58
CA SER A 75 -15.01 -17.51 -10.73
C SER A 75 -14.27 -16.18 -10.59
N TYR A 76 -14.96 -15.08 -10.90
CA TYR A 76 -14.47 -13.73 -10.71
C TYR A 76 -15.42 -12.95 -9.81
N MET A 77 -14.85 -12.03 -9.03
CA MET A 77 -15.59 -10.95 -8.39
C MET A 77 -15.38 -9.67 -9.21
N VAL A 78 -16.39 -8.80 -9.22
CA VAL A 78 -16.34 -7.52 -9.93
C VAL A 78 -16.62 -6.38 -8.95
N SER A 79 -15.80 -5.33 -9.03
CA SER A 79 -16.05 -4.06 -8.39
C SER A 79 -15.96 -2.95 -9.44
N TRP A 80 -16.38 -1.75 -9.04
CA TRP A 80 -16.07 -0.54 -9.79
C TRP A 80 -14.57 -0.23 -9.69
N LYS A 81 -14.03 0.41 -10.72
CA LYS A 81 -12.70 1.03 -10.66
C LYS A 81 -12.89 2.51 -10.31
N ALA A 82 -12.22 2.97 -9.26
CA ALA A 82 -12.18 4.39 -8.95
C ALA A 82 -11.04 5.08 -9.71
N ASP A 83 -11.14 6.41 -9.83
CA ASP A 83 -10.01 7.25 -10.24
C ASP A 83 -9.28 7.71 -8.97
N GLY A 84 -8.42 6.83 -8.45
CA GLY A 84 -7.65 7.07 -7.24
C GLY A 84 -6.19 6.74 -7.40
N MET A 85 -5.42 6.97 -6.34
CA MET A 85 -4.02 6.55 -6.26
C MET A 85 -3.92 5.28 -5.43
N ARG A 86 -3.17 4.33 -5.95
CA ARG A 86 -2.96 3.03 -5.30
C ARG A 86 -1.80 3.10 -4.32
N TYR A 87 -2.01 2.54 -3.14
CA TYR A 87 -1.01 2.37 -2.10
C TYR A 87 -1.09 0.96 -1.51
N LEU A 88 0.06 0.41 -1.12
CA LEU A 88 0.07 -0.61 -0.08
C LEU A 88 0.12 0.10 1.27
N ILE A 89 -0.66 -0.36 2.26
CA ILE A 89 -0.61 0.19 3.61
C ILE A 89 -0.15 -0.88 4.58
N LEU A 90 0.99 -0.61 5.24
CA LEU A 90 1.49 -1.39 6.37
C LEU A 90 0.93 -0.79 7.66
N ILE A 91 0.16 -1.60 8.38
CA ILE A 91 -0.31 -1.32 9.73
C ILE A 91 0.66 -2.06 10.66
N ASN A 92 1.66 -1.33 11.19
CA ASN A 92 2.75 -1.92 11.97
C ASN A 92 2.49 -1.92 13.48
N GLY A 93 1.47 -1.19 13.93
CA GLY A 93 1.16 -1.02 15.35
C GLY A 93 0.44 0.32 15.59
N GLU A 94 0.35 0.73 16.86
CA GLU A 94 -0.16 2.06 17.19
C GLU A 94 0.78 3.16 16.67
N ASP A 95 0.21 4.17 16.01
CA ASP A 95 0.92 5.32 15.42
C ASP A 95 2.03 4.98 14.40
N GLU A 96 2.05 3.74 13.91
CA GLU A 96 3.01 3.20 12.93
C GLU A 96 2.29 2.69 11.68
N ILE A 97 1.57 3.58 10.99
CA ILE A 97 0.84 3.29 9.77
C ILE A 97 1.57 3.94 8.60
N TYR A 98 1.94 3.14 7.60
CA TYR A 98 2.76 3.59 6.47
C TYR A 98 2.15 3.20 5.13
N ALA A 99 2.05 4.15 4.20
CA ALA A 99 1.65 3.91 2.81
C ALA A 99 2.87 3.88 1.91
N PHE A 100 2.84 2.98 0.93
CA PHE A 100 3.85 2.79 -0.10
C PHE A 100 3.20 3.04 -1.45
N ASP A 101 3.70 4.03 -2.18
CA ASP A 101 3.24 4.29 -3.56
C ASP A 101 3.93 3.37 -4.58
N ARG A 102 3.63 3.55 -5.87
CA ARG A 102 4.21 2.76 -6.96
C ARG A 102 5.72 2.96 -7.15
N GLU A 103 6.26 4.08 -6.68
CA GLU A 103 7.68 4.40 -6.70
C GLU A 103 8.39 3.93 -5.42
N ASN A 104 7.64 3.27 -4.52
CA ASN A 104 8.08 2.79 -3.22
C ASN A 104 8.47 3.94 -2.25
N ASN A 105 7.96 5.16 -2.49
CA ASN A 105 8.00 6.24 -1.51
C ASN A 105 7.13 5.86 -0.32
N VAL A 106 7.58 6.27 0.88
CA VAL A 106 6.93 5.90 2.13
C VAL A 106 6.33 7.12 2.80
N PHE A 107 5.06 7.03 3.16
CA PHE A 107 4.31 8.09 3.82
C PHE A 107 3.75 7.60 5.14
N LYS A 108 3.82 8.41 6.21
CA LYS A 108 3.21 8.11 7.50
C LYS A 108 1.77 8.66 7.53
N LEU A 109 0.82 7.80 7.89
CA LEU A 109 -0.60 8.14 7.97
C LEU A 109 -1.05 8.30 9.43
N PRO A 110 -1.90 9.30 9.74
CA PRO A 110 -2.44 9.54 11.08
C PRO A 110 -3.71 8.70 11.31
N LEU A 111 -3.64 7.40 11.07
CA LEU A 111 -4.78 6.48 11.18
C LEU A 111 -4.63 5.55 12.39
N LYS A 112 -5.76 5.08 12.92
CA LYS A 112 -5.83 4.08 14.00
C LYS A 112 -6.61 2.86 13.54
N PHE A 113 -6.10 1.67 13.87
CA PHE A 113 -6.72 0.38 13.54
C PHE A 113 -6.89 -0.45 14.82
N PRO A 114 -7.96 -0.22 15.59
CA PRO A 114 -8.21 -0.96 16.82
C PRO A 114 -8.57 -2.42 16.53
N LYS A 115 -8.19 -3.34 17.41
CA LYS A 115 -8.59 -4.74 17.30
C LYS A 115 -10.06 -4.92 17.70
N LYS A 116 -10.74 -5.88 17.06
CA LYS A 116 -12.15 -6.19 17.31
C LYS A 116 -12.40 -6.70 18.74
N ASP A 117 -11.46 -7.48 19.27
CA ASP A 117 -11.53 -8.11 20.59
C ASP A 117 -11.09 -7.17 21.73
N ASN A 118 -10.19 -6.24 21.44
CA ASN A 118 -9.73 -5.25 22.39
C ASN A 118 -9.45 -3.91 21.69
N LEU A 119 -10.36 -2.96 21.85
CA LEU A 119 -10.29 -1.63 21.24
C LEU A 119 -9.12 -0.77 21.75
N TYR A 120 -8.47 -1.15 22.84
CA TYR A 120 -7.25 -0.51 23.34
C TYR A 120 -5.97 -1.07 22.69
N LYS A 121 -6.07 -2.15 21.92
CA LYS A 121 -4.97 -2.72 21.15
C LYS A 121 -5.12 -2.34 19.69
N HIS A 122 -4.00 -2.21 19.01
CA HIS A 122 -3.94 -1.98 17.58
C HIS A 122 -3.59 -3.26 16.83
N VAL A 123 -4.13 -3.38 15.62
CA VAL A 123 -3.67 -4.36 14.64
C VAL A 123 -2.19 -4.08 14.33
N SER A 124 -1.40 -5.13 14.18
CA SER A 124 0.02 -5.03 13.81
C SER A 124 0.35 -5.99 12.67
N ASP A 125 1.54 -5.83 12.07
CA ASP A 125 2.08 -6.71 11.03
C ASP A 125 1.07 -7.07 9.93
N THR A 126 0.27 -6.09 9.53
CA THR A 126 -0.83 -6.26 8.58
C THR A 126 -0.56 -5.41 7.35
N LEU A 127 -0.69 -6.01 6.17
CA LEU A 127 -0.45 -5.36 4.89
C LEU A 127 -1.70 -5.43 4.03
N VAL A 128 -2.21 -4.27 3.61
CA VAL A 128 -3.43 -4.15 2.81
C VAL A 128 -3.17 -3.43 1.49
N ASP A 129 -3.92 -3.80 0.44
CA ASP A 129 -3.90 -3.15 -0.87
C ASP A 129 -5.10 -2.21 -1.01
N VAL A 130 -4.80 -0.94 -1.33
CA VAL A 130 -5.74 0.16 -1.13
C VAL A 130 -5.70 1.12 -2.32
N GLU A 131 -6.86 1.64 -2.70
CA GLU A 131 -6.98 2.83 -3.55
C GLU A 131 -7.57 3.99 -2.74
N ILE A 132 -6.87 5.12 -2.76
CA ILE A 132 -7.31 6.34 -2.09
C ILE A 132 -7.88 7.28 -3.14
N ILE A 133 -9.09 7.75 -2.88
CA ILE A 133 -9.85 8.60 -3.81
C ILE A 133 -10.17 9.94 -3.13
N MET A 134 -10.28 10.99 -3.94
CA MET A 134 -10.73 12.31 -3.50
C MET A 134 -12.18 12.50 -3.95
N GLU A 135 -13.14 12.26 -3.07
CA GLU A 135 -14.56 12.44 -3.40
C GLU A 135 -14.95 13.91 -3.25
N ALA A 136 -15.55 14.52 -4.27
CA ALA A 136 -16.02 15.91 -4.18
C ALA A 136 -17.12 16.04 -3.13
N LEU A 137 -17.03 17.05 -2.27
CA LEU A 137 -18.08 17.33 -1.29
C LEU A 137 -19.38 17.80 -1.98
N PRO A 138 -20.57 17.48 -1.45
CA PRO A 138 -21.86 17.86 -2.07
C PRO A 138 -22.04 19.37 -2.27
N ASN A 139 -21.35 20.18 -1.48
CA ASN A 139 -21.36 21.65 -1.56
C ASN A 139 -20.44 22.20 -2.68
N GLY A 140 -19.74 21.33 -3.42
CA GLY A 140 -18.78 21.70 -4.46
C GLY A 140 -17.49 22.35 -3.95
N ARG A 141 -17.28 22.41 -2.62
CA ARG A 141 -16.15 23.09 -1.99
C ARG A 141 -15.28 22.09 -1.24
N GLY A 142 -14.34 21.50 -1.97
CA GLY A 142 -13.32 20.60 -1.43
C GLY A 142 -13.65 19.14 -1.68
N PHE A 143 -12.83 18.28 -1.06
CA PHE A 143 -12.86 16.84 -1.26
C PHE A 143 -12.78 16.10 0.08
N HIS A 144 -13.44 14.96 0.16
CA HIS A 144 -13.31 14.01 1.24
C HIS A 144 -12.40 12.85 0.79
N PRO A 145 -11.22 12.66 1.40
CA PRO A 145 -10.37 11.52 1.09
C PRO A 145 -11.04 10.24 1.59
N ARG A 146 -11.20 9.24 0.72
CA ARG A 146 -11.66 7.90 1.11
C ARG A 146 -10.62 6.86 0.79
N MET A 147 -10.43 5.96 1.74
CA MET A 147 -9.54 4.81 1.65
C MET A 147 -10.37 3.57 1.33
N LEU A 148 -10.21 3.02 0.12
CA LEU A 148 -10.90 1.80 -0.32
C LEU A 148 -9.93 0.62 -0.21
N ILE A 149 -10.15 -0.26 0.76
CA ILE A 149 -9.34 -1.47 0.93
C ILE A 149 -9.91 -2.55 0.01
N PHE A 150 -9.11 -2.99 -0.96
CA PHE A 150 -9.51 -4.05 -1.89
C PHE A 150 -9.12 -5.44 -1.40
N ASP A 151 -7.92 -5.56 -0.84
CA ASP A 151 -7.38 -6.84 -0.40
C ASP A 151 -6.57 -6.72 0.88
N ILE A 152 -6.53 -7.80 1.65
CA ILE A 152 -5.67 -7.97 2.82
C ILE A 152 -4.66 -9.05 2.46
N ILE A 153 -3.42 -8.64 2.23
CA ILE A 153 -2.35 -9.55 1.80
C ILE A 153 -1.84 -10.33 3.01
N ILE A 154 -1.68 -9.63 4.14
CA ILE A 154 -1.19 -10.20 5.39
C ILE A 154 -2.01 -9.61 6.54
N PHE A 155 -2.41 -10.45 7.48
CA PHE A 155 -3.11 -10.05 8.68
C PHE A 155 -2.41 -10.67 9.90
N GLU A 156 -1.91 -9.81 10.79
CA GLU A 156 -1.22 -10.14 12.04
C GLU A 156 -0.34 -11.39 11.92
N VAL A 157 0.86 -11.24 11.33
CA VAL A 157 1.80 -12.36 11.17
C VAL A 157 1.90 -13.13 12.49
N CYS A 158 1.33 -14.32 12.51
CA CYS A 158 1.39 -15.18 13.66
C CYS A 158 2.84 -15.65 13.77
N SER A 159 3.45 -15.52 14.96
CA SER A 159 4.83 -15.90 15.29
C SER A 159 5.14 -17.40 15.12
N TYR A 160 4.27 -18.17 14.47
CA TYR A 160 4.50 -19.59 14.16
C TYR A 160 5.76 -19.82 13.32
N PHE A 161 6.17 -18.87 12.48
CA PHE A 161 7.40 -18.99 11.69
C PHE A 161 8.69 -18.70 12.48
N ASP A 162 8.61 -18.00 13.62
CA ASP A 162 9.78 -17.77 14.50
C ASP A 162 10.08 -18.98 15.40
N SER A 163 9.06 -19.82 15.67
CA SER A 163 9.22 -21.00 16.53
C SER A 163 9.90 -22.21 15.86
N GLN A 164 9.88 -22.32 14.53
CA GLN A 164 10.61 -23.39 13.82
C GLN A 164 12.06 -23.01 13.47
N ALA A 165 12.38 -21.72 13.41
CA ALA A 165 13.76 -21.28 13.15
C ALA A 165 14.70 -21.46 14.35
N ASN A 166 14.16 -21.67 15.55
CA ASN A 166 14.93 -21.87 16.80
C ASN A 166 14.92 -23.32 17.31
N SER A 167 14.29 -24.27 16.60
CA SER A 167 14.34 -25.70 16.97
C SER A 167 15.43 -26.49 16.23
N ASP A 168 16.12 -25.87 15.27
CA ASP A 168 17.15 -26.50 14.44
C ASP A 168 18.58 -25.96 14.70
N ILE A 169 18.84 -25.43 15.91
CA ILE A 169 20.20 -25.09 16.39
C ILE A 169 20.43 -25.72 17.76
#